data_AF-A0A0J7N7R5-F1
#
_entry.id   AF-A0A0J7N7R5-F1
#
_cell.length_a   1.000
_cell.length_b   1.000
_cell.length_c   1.000
_cell.angle_alpha   90.00
_cell.angle_beta   90.00
_cell.angle_gamma   90.00
#
_symmetry.space_group_name_H-M   'P 1'
#
loop_
_entity.id
_entity.type
_entity.pdbx_description
1 polymer ?
#
loop_
_entity_poly.entity_id
_entity_poly.type
_entity_poly.pdbx_seq_one_letter_code
_entity_poly.pdbx_strand_id
1 'polypeptide(L)'
;MIGTDRSPNLRIALLRALVLTGLTPLTPGNRISRGSWAHLRGLRLADPQFDVPSAVDAVLGADVYGMLLDNGVRHGRPGDPTAHSTIFSWVLMSAVGQPGNTSLSRIAAHHATVQPDLHLELQRFWELESVPSD
;
A
#
# COMPACT_ATOMS: atom_id res chain seq x y z
N MET A 1 -10.77 5.76 -13.65
CA MET A 1 -10.67 6.84 -12.64
C MET A 1 -10.76 6.16 -11.29
N ILE A 2 -9.75 6.34 -10.43
CA ILE A 2 -9.75 5.78 -9.08
C ILE A 2 -10.55 6.76 -8.19
N GLY A 3 -11.68 6.34 -7.63
CA GLY A 3 -12.53 7.18 -6.78
C GLY A 3 -13.81 6.47 -6.33
N THR A 4 -14.47 7.00 -5.31
CA THR A 4 -15.79 6.53 -4.84
C THR A 4 -16.86 7.61 -5.00
N ASP A 5 -18.11 7.25 -4.69
CA ASP A 5 -19.26 8.15 -4.55
C ASP A 5 -18.98 9.38 -3.66
N ARG A 6 -18.02 9.29 -2.75
CA ARG A 6 -17.69 10.37 -1.79
C ARG A 6 -16.91 11.53 -2.42
N SER A 7 -16.23 11.34 -3.54
CA SER A 7 -15.38 12.38 -4.14
C SER A 7 -15.39 12.31 -5.66
N PRO A 8 -16.55 12.61 -6.30
CA PRO A 8 -16.73 12.47 -7.75
C PRO A 8 -15.81 13.39 -8.58
N ASN A 9 -15.29 14.45 -7.98
CA ASN A 9 -14.46 15.45 -8.66
C ASN A 9 -12.95 15.23 -8.47
N LEU A 10 -12.53 14.30 -7.60
CA LEU A 10 -11.11 14.09 -7.38
C LEU A 10 -10.49 13.40 -8.60
N ARG A 11 -9.47 14.05 -9.16
CA ARG A 11 -8.68 13.51 -10.27
C ARG A 11 -7.24 13.33 -9.83
N ILE A 12 -6.84 12.08 -9.69
CA ILE A 12 -5.44 11.72 -9.43
C ILE A 12 -4.81 11.42 -10.78
N ALA A 13 -3.88 12.26 -11.21
CA ALA A 13 -3.11 12.06 -12.43
C ALA A 13 -1.89 11.18 -12.13
N LEU A 14 -1.91 9.93 -12.59
CA LEU A 14 -0.78 8.99 -12.48
C LEU A 14 -0.13 8.83 -13.87
N LEU A 15 0.66 9.83 -14.25
CA LEU A 15 1.31 9.94 -15.56
C LEU A 15 2.31 8.82 -15.86
N ARG A 16 2.80 8.12 -14.84
CA ARG A 16 3.65 6.92 -14.95
C ARG A 16 3.24 5.93 -13.86
N ALA A 17 3.20 4.65 -14.21
CA ALA A 17 2.99 3.56 -13.28
C ALA A 17 4.01 2.46 -13.59
N LEU A 18 4.53 1.81 -12.55
CA LEU A 18 5.37 0.62 -12.69
C LEU A 18 4.45 -0.60 -12.76
N VAL A 19 4.51 -1.36 -13.85
CA VAL A 19 3.74 -2.59 -14.02
C VAL A 19 4.61 -3.76 -13.63
N LEU A 20 4.18 -4.52 -12.61
CA LEU A 20 4.89 -5.69 -12.09
C LEU A 20 4.03 -6.94 -12.31
N THR A 21 4.67 -8.09 -12.50
CA THR A 21 3.98 -9.40 -12.59
C THR A 21 3.41 -9.84 -11.25
N GLY A 22 3.99 -9.38 -10.14
CA GLY A 22 3.50 -9.56 -8.79
C GLY A 22 3.83 -8.33 -7.95
N LEU A 23 2.80 -7.73 -7.33
CA LEU A 23 2.94 -6.50 -6.57
C LEU A 23 3.33 -6.78 -5.11
N THR A 24 2.49 -7.56 -4.42
CA THR A 24 2.69 -8.00 -3.04
C THR A 24 2.14 -9.41 -2.88
N PRO A 25 2.57 -10.15 -1.84
CA PRO A 25 1.80 -11.29 -1.35
C PRO A 25 0.38 -10.88 -0.96
N LEU A 26 -0.48 -11.87 -0.70
CA LEU A 26 -1.83 -11.61 -0.17
C LEU A 26 -1.74 -10.78 1.11
N THR A 27 -2.63 -9.80 1.22
CA THR A 27 -2.72 -8.91 2.37
C THR A 27 -4.15 -8.99 2.94
N PRO A 28 -4.31 -9.20 4.26
CA PRO A 28 -3.28 -9.65 5.19
C PRO A 28 -2.73 -11.03 4.81
N GLY A 29 -1.48 -11.32 5.20
CA GLY A 29 -0.85 -12.61 4.85
C GLY A 29 -1.56 -13.83 5.47
N ASN A 30 -2.32 -13.62 6.54
CA ASN A 30 -3.19 -14.61 7.16
C ASN A 30 -4.51 -13.93 7.56
N ARG A 31 -5.57 -14.73 7.71
CA ARG A 31 -6.86 -14.21 8.21
C ARG A 31 -6.68 -13.61 9.61
N ILE A 32 -7.20 -12.41 9.79
CA ILE A 32 -7.17 -11.69 11.06
C ILE A 32 -8.51 -11.87 11.78
N SER A 33 -8.49 -11.92 13.12
CA SER A 33 -9.75 -11.89 13.89
C SER A 33 -10.28 -10.46 13.97
N ARG A 34 -11.57 -10.27 13.65
CA ARG A 34 -12.24 -8.99 13.85
C ARG A 34 -12.43 -8.75 15.35
N GLY A 35 -11.82 -7.69 15.88
CA GLY A 35 -12.08 -7.24 17.24
C GLY A 35 -13.44 -6.55 17.37
N SER A 36 -13.98 -6.54 18.59
CA SER A 36 -15.16 -5.73 18.93
C SER A 36 -14.74 -4.30 19.26
N TRP A 37 -14.55 -3.48 18.23
CA TRP A 37 -14.15 -2.09 18.38
C TRP A 37 -15.34 -1.14 18.36
N ALA A 38 -15.67 -0.56 19.52
CA ALA A 38 -16.84 0.31 19.65
C ALA A 38 -16.75 1.57 18.79
N HIS A 39 -15.55 2.15 18.63
CA HIS A 39 -15.32 3.37 17.83
C HIS A 39 -15.48 3.16 16.32
N LEU A 40 -15.43 1.91 15.86
CA LEU A 40 -15.58 1.54 14.45
C LEU A 40 -17.03 1.22 14.06
N ARG A 41 -17.97 1.20 15.02
CA ARG A 41 -19.38 0.92 14.73
C ARG A 41 -19.97 1.97 13.77
N GLY A 42 -20.76 1.49 12.82
CA GLY A 42 -21.43 2.30 11.80
C GLY A 42 -20.51 2.84 10.70
N LEU A 43 -19.22 2.50 10.69
CA LEU A 43 -18.33 2.89 9.61
C LEU A 43 -18.51 1.97 8.39
N ARG A 44 -18.67 2.57 7.21
CA ARG A 44 -18.47 1.88 5.94
C ARG A 44 -16.97 1.83 5.65
N LEU A 45 -16.38 0.65 5.80
CA LEU A 45 -14.97 0.45 5.49
C LEU A 45 -14.75 0.47 3.97
N ALA A 46 -13.60 0.98 3.55
CA ALA A 46 -13.14 0.94 2.16
C ALA A 46 -12.96 -0.51 1.69
N ASP A 47 -12.44 -1.35 2.57
CA ASP A 47 -12.37 -2.80 2.41
C ASP A 47 -13.21 -3.48 3.50
N PRO A 48 -14.45 -3.91 3.18
CA PRO A 48 -15.28 -4.65 4.12
C PRO A 48 -14.72 -6.02 4.51
N GLN A 49 -13.75 -6.57 3.75
CA GLN A 49 -13.12 -7.88 3.94
C GLN A 49 -11.65 -7.78 4.31
N PHE A 50 -11.22 -6.66 4.90
CA PHE A 50 -9.83 -6.40 5.35
C PHE A 50 -9.20 -7.50 6.21
N ASP A 51 -10.02 -8.36 6.82
CA ASP A 51 -9.60 -9.47 7.66
C ASP A 51 -9.25 -10.74 6.86
N VAL A 52 -9.53 -10.79 5.56
CA VAL A 52 -9.35 -11.95 4.68
C VAL A 52 -8.17 -11.71 3.74
N PRO A 53 -7.22 -12.66 3.62
CA PRO A 53 -6.13 -12.54 2.65
C PRO A 53 -6.65 -12.30 1.23
N SER A 54 -6.25 -11.19 0.61
CA SER A 54 -6.60 -10.83 -0.76
C SER A 54 -5.41 -10.24 -1.51
N ALA A 55 -5.45 -10.28 -2.83
CA ALA A 55 -4.44 -9.63 -3.67
C ALA A 55 -4.56 -8.10 -3.59
N VAL A 56 -3.45 -7.40 -3.76
CA VAL A 56 -3.41 -5.94 -3.91
C VAL A 56 -3.25 -5.63 -5.41
N ASP A 57 -4.22 -4.92 -5.98
CA ASP A 57 -4.22 -4.60 -7.41
C ASP A 57 -3.31 -3.43 -7.77
N ALA A 58 -3.16 -2.47 -6.85
CA ALA A 58 -2.37 -1.27 -7.06
C ALA A 58 -1.79 -0.71 -5.75
N VAL A 59 -0.59 -0.15 -5.84
CA VAL A 59 0.02 0.64 -4.77
C VAL A 59 0.12 2.08 -5.25
N LEU A 60 -0.44 2.99 -4.47
CA LEU A 60 -0.37 4.42 -4.73
C LEU A 60 0.86 5.01 -4.03
N GLY A 61 1.54 5.93 -4.70
CA GLY A 61 2.68 6.63 -4.14
C GLY A 61 2.31 7.48 -2.91
N ALA A 62 3.29 7.74 -2.04
CA ALA A 62 3.08 8.57 -0.86
C ALA A 62 2.80 10.05 -1.20
N ASP A 63 3.18 10.49 -2.41
CA ASP A 63 2.92 11.81 -2.97
C ASP A 63 1.42 12.11 -3.12
N VAL A 64 0.58 11.09 -3.34
CA VAL A 64 -0.87 11.27 -3.42
C VAL A 64 -1.59 11.10 -2.09
N TYR A 65 -0.92 10.61 -1.04
CA TYR A 65 -1.54 10.28 0.25
C TYR A 65 -2.36 11.44 0.84
N GLY A 66 -1.80 12.64 0.85
CA GLY A 66 -2.48 13.83 1.39
C GLY A 66 -3.76 14.22 0.65
N MET A 67 -3.88 13.87 -0.64
CA MET A 67 -5.09 14.12 -1.43
C MET A 67 -6.18 13.07 -1.21
N LEU A 68 -5.81 11.90 -0.66
CA LEU A 68 -6.73 10.79 -0.41
C LEU A 68 -7.44 10.93 0.94
N LEU A 69 -6.81 11.61 1.89
CA LEU A 69 -7.37 11.80 3.23
C LEU A 69 -8.54 12.78 3.20
N ASP A 70 -9.54 12.47 4.01
CA ASP A 70 -10.67 13.34 4.31
C ASP A 70 -10.63 13.72 5.80
N ASN A 71 -11.50 14.63 6.23
CA ASN A 71 -11.57 15.08 7.61
C ASN A 71 -12.25 14.02 8.49
N GLY A 72 -11.47 13.06 8.98
CA GLY A 72 -11.95 12.10 9.97
C GLY A 72 -10.90 11.13 10.45
N VAL A 73 -10.68 11.11 11.76
CA VAL A 73 -9.88 10.07 12.42
C VAL A 73 -10.65 9.58 13.65
N ARG A 74 -10.79 8.27 13.79
CA ARG A 74 -11.38 7.64 14.98
C ARG A 74 -10.36 6.75 15.65
N HIS A 75 -9.93 7.19 16.83
CA HIS A 75 -9.00 6.44 17.67
C HIS A 75 -9.75 5.43 18.53
N GLY A 76 -9.15 4.24 18.66
CA GLY A 76 -9.51 3.27 19.69
C GLY A 76 -8.68 3.46 20.95
N ARG A 77 -8.66 2.42 21.79
CA ARG A 77 -7.73 2.35 22.93
C ARG A 77 -6.31 2.06 22.44
N PRO A 78 -5.27 2.25 23.27
CA PRO A 78 -3.93 1.77 22.93
C PRO A 78 -3.95 0.29 22.52
N GLY A 79 -3.45 -0.02 21.32
CA GLY A 79 -3.47 -1.36 20.74
C GLY A 79 -4.66 -1.66 19.80
N ASP A 80 -5.72 -0.84 19.81
CA ASP A 80 -6.80 -0.93 18.84
C ASP A 80 -6.41 -0.27 17.50
N PRO A 81 -7.00 -0.71 16.37
CA PRO A 81 -6.84 -0.01 15.10
C PRO A 81 -7.45 1.39 15.16
N THR A 82 -6.83 2.32 14.46
CA THR A 82 -7.39 3.65 14.20
C THR A 82 -8.08 3.63 12.83
N ALA A 83 -9.20 4.33 12.66
CA ALA A 83 -9.83 4.47 11.35
C ALA A 83 -9.64 5.88 10.80
N HIS A 84 -9.26 5.98 9.52
CA HIS A 84 -9.08 7.24 8.81
C HIS A 84 -10.13 7.35 7.72
N SER A 85 -10.82 8.49 7.63
CA SER A 85 -11.70 8.80 6.52
C SER A 85 -10.85 9.12 5.31
N THR A 86 -11.19 8.51 4.18
CA THR A 86 -10.54 8.76 2.90
C THR A 86 -11.61 8.89 1.83
N ILE A 87 -11.18 9.33 0.65
CA ILE A 87 -12.00 9.27 -0.56
C ILE A 87 -12.47 7.85 -0.91
N PHE A 88 -11.89 6.80 -0.32
CA PHE A 88 -12.30 5.41 -0.50
C PHE A 88 -13.28 4.91 0.56
N SER A 89 -13.77 5.79 1.43
CA SER A 89 -14.39 5.47 2.74
C SER A 89 -13.36 5.21 3.84
N TRP A 90 -13.76 4.56 4.93
CA TRP A 90 -12.91 4.44 6.11
C TRP A 90 -11.87 3.34 5.94
N VAL A 91 -10.59 3.66 6.07
CA VAL A 91 -9.48 2.70 6.09
C VAL A 91 -9.04 2.45 7.53
N LEU A 92 -8.62 1.22 7.84
CA LEU A 92 -8.07 0.87 9.15
C LEU A 92 -6.55 0.99 9.11
N MET A 93 -5.99 1.63 10.13
CA MET A 93 -4.57 1.87 10.33
C MET A 93 -4.13 1.22 11.65
N SER A 94 -2.89 0.74 11.70
CA SER A 94 -2.28 -0.09 12.77
C SER A 94 -2.59 -1.58 12.66
N ALA A 95 -1.59 -2.40 13.06
CA ALA A 95 -1.72 -3.84 13.14
C ALA A 95 -2.72 -4.21 14.24
N VAL A 96 -3.71 -5.03 13.88
CA VAL A 96 -4.57 -5.73 14.83
C VAL A 96 -3.71 -6.81 15.49
N GLY A 97 -2.93 -6.43 16.50
CA GLY A 97 -2.16 -7.37 17.29
C GLY A 97 -3.10 -8.24 18.11
N GLN A 98 -3.04 -9.56 17.94
CA GLN A 98 -3.60 -10.48 18.93
C GLN A 98 -2.82 -10.28 20.24
N PRO A 99 -3.46 -9.94 21.37
CA PRO A 99 -2.77 -9.90 22.65
C PRO A 99 -2.28 -11.31 22.98
N GLY A 100 -0.96 -11.53 22.92
CA GLY A 100 -0.32 -12.79 23.32
C GLY A 100 0.45 -13.54 22.24
N ASN A 101 0.41 -13.14 20.96
CA ASN A 101 1.24 -13.76 19.93
C ASN A 101 2.49 -12.93 19.66
N THR A 102 3.50 -13.09 20.50
CA THR A 102 4.88 -12.58 20.33
C THR A 102 5.66 -13.35 19.26
N SER A 103 5.00 -13.87 18.22
CA SER A 103 5.71 -14.38 17.05
C SER A 103 6.47 -13.21 16.43
N LEU A 104 7.80 -13.33 16.36
CA LEU A 104 8.71 -12.35 15.74
C LEU A 104 8.10 -11.83 14.45
N SER A 105 7.68 -10.56 14.43
CA SER A 105 7.15 -9.92 13.24
C SER A 105 8.23 -9.94 12.17
N ARG A 106 8.07 -10.79 11.15
CA ARG A 106 8.98 -10.80 10.01
C ARG A 106 8.68 -9.54 9.20
N ILE A 107 9.52 -8.52 9.37
CA ILE A 107 9.47 -7.32 8.55
C ILE A 107 9.99 -7.70 7.16
N ALA A 108 9.14 -7.59 6.15
CA ALA A 108 9.52 -7.72 4.75
C ALA A 108 9.75 -6.32 4.17
N ALA A 109 10.93 -6.09 3.60
CA ALA A 109 11.22 -4.91 2.80
C ALA A 109 11.25 -5.34 1.33
N HIS A 110 10.44 -4.69 0.50
CA HIS A 110 10.39 -4.94 -0.95
C HIS A 110 11.14 -3.81 -1.66
N HIS A 111 12.18 -4.16 -2.41
CA HIS A 111 12.94 -3.21 -3.21
C HIS A 111 12.64 -3.45 -4.69
N ALA A 112 12.20 -2.39 -5.37
CA ALA A 112 11.98 -2.40 -6.81
C ALA A 112 12.84 -1.29 -7.42
N THR A 113 13.70 -1.67 -8.35
CA THR A 113 14.50 -0.74 -9.16
C THR A 113 14.02 -0.78 -10.59
N VAL A 114 13.73 0.38 -11.15
CA VAL A 114 13.55 0.52 -12.60
C VAL A 114 14.95 0.56 -13.19
N GLN A 115 15.46 -0.61 -13.61
CA GLN A 115 16.73 -0.67 -14.32
C GLN A 115 16.55 -0.11 -15.74
N PRO A 116 17.54 0.62 -16.28
CA PRO A 116 17.62 0.83 -17.72
C PRO A 116 17.61 -0.52 -18.45
N ASP A 117 17.34 -0.51 -19.75
CA ASP A 117 17.52 -1.72 -20.56
C ASP A 117 18.92 -2.31 -20.28
N LEU A 118 18.94 -3.55 -19.78
CA LEU A 118 20.17 -4.28 -19.45
C LEU A 118 21.14 -4.25 -20.63
N HIS A 119 20.63 -4.28 -21.86
CA HIS A 119 21.42 -4.17 -23.06
C HIS A 119 22.18 -2.84 -23.14
N LEU A 120 21.53 -1.72 -22.78
CA LEU A 120 22.12 -0.39 -22.78
C LEU A 120 23.17 -0.22 -21.68
N GLU A 121 22.94 -0.83 -20.51
CA GLU A 121 23.94 -0.86 -19.42
C GLU A 121 25.17 -1.67 -19.82
N LEU A 122 24.97 -2.86 -20.40
CA LEU A 122 26.07 -3.67 -20.91
C LEU A 122 26.82 -2.95 -22.02
N GLN A 123 26.12 -2.31 -22.95
CA GLN A 123 26.75 -1.54 -24.01
C GLN A 123 27.63 -0.41 -23.45
N ARG A 124 27.12 0.39 -22.52
CA ARG A 124 27.88 1.47 -21.87
C ARG A 124 29.08 0.95 -21.10
N PHE A 125 28.92 -0.19 -20.43
CA PHE A 125 30.02 -0.85 -19.73
C PHE A 125 31.16 -1.19 -20.70
N TRP A 126 30.84 -1.81 -21.84
CA TRP A 126 31.83 -2.16 -22.87
C TRP A 126 32.42 -0.94 -23.59
N GLU A 127 31.64 0.13 -23.81
CA GLU A 127 32.15 1.40 -24.35
C GLU A 127 33.19 2.03 -23.42
N LEU A 128 32.95 2.02 -22.11
CA LEU A 128 33.88 2.57 -21.12
C LEU A 128 35.15 1.71 -20.94
N GLU A 129 35.04 0.39 -21.10
CA GLU A 129 36.18 -0.52 -20.97
C GLU A 129 37.01 -0.61 -22.27
N SER A 130 36.46 -0.13 -23.39
CA SER A 130 37.18 -0.11 -24.66
C SER A 130 38.40 0.82 -24.57
N VAL A 131 39.59 0.23 -24.72
CA VAL A 131 40.84 0.99 -24.81
C VAL A 131 40.85 1.71 -26.15
N PRO A 132 41.11 3.03 -26.20
CA PRO A 132 41.21 3.76 -27.47
C PRO A 132 42.22 3.07 -28.38
N SER A 133 41.81 2.77 -29.60
CA SER A 133 42.72 2.27 -30.63
C SER A 133 43.44 3.49 -31.22
N ASP A 134 44.77 3.53 -31.11
CA ASP A 134 45.64 4.51 -31.79
C ASP A 134 45.50 4.45 -33.32
#